data_AF-T0ZZN8-F1
#
_entry.id   AF-T0ZZN8-F1
#
_cell.length_a   1.000
_cell.length_b   1.000
_cell.length_c   1.000
_cell.angle_alpha   90.00
_cell.angle_beta   90.00
_cell.angle_gamma   90.00
#
_symmetry.space_group_name_H-M   'P 1'
#
loop_
_entity.id
_entity.type
_entity.pdbx_description
1 polymer ?
#
loop_
_entity_poly.entity_id
_entity_poly.type
_entity_poly.pdbx_seq_one_letter_code
_entity_poly.pdbx_strand_id
1 'polypeptide(L)'
;MAASAFGGAAYMGTWRQTDNGLEGTAALHSDLLLILDELSQLDPRHAGQVAYLLANGQGKGRAHRDGSPRAITTWRTLFLSAGEVGLADLVNESGGKVRAGQQVRVLDVAADAGAGLGLFERLPAGVTAGQFSDALKHACR
;
A
#
# COMPACT_ATOMS: atom_id res chain seq x y z
N MET A 1 -5.56 3.49 -11.55
CA MET A 1 -6.13 2.43 -12.42
C MET A 1 -6.78 1.34 -11.59
N ALA A 2 -6.07 0.59 -10.74
CA ALA A 2 -6.68 -0.51 -9.96
C ALA A 2 -7.98 -0.15 -9.21
N ALA A 3 -8.06 1.06 -8.64
CA ALA A 3 -9.25 1.52 -7.93
C ALA A 3 -10.53 1.62 -8.80
N SER A 4 -10.42 1.73 -10.13
CA SER A 4 -11.59 1.81 -11.02
C SER A 4 -12.43 0.52 -10.99
N ALA A 5 -11.83 -0.62 -10.68
CA ALA A 5 -12.55 -1.88 -10.49
C ALA A 5 -13.40 -1.92 -9.21
N PHE A 6 -13.17 -0.98 -8.28
CA PHE A 6 -13.80 -0.93 -6.96
C PHE A 6 -14.58 0.38 -6.71
N GLY A 7 -14.94 1.11 -7.77
CA GLY A 7 -15.72 2.35 -7.67
C GLY A 7 -14.92 3.64 -7.84
N GLY A 8 -13.70 3.55 -8.37
CA GLY A 8 -12.90 4.72 -8.76
C GLY A 8 -12.02 5.25 -7.64
N ALA A 9 -11.54 6.49 -7.80
CA ALA A 9 -10.53 7.08 -6.93
C ALA A 9 -10.96 7.18 -5.45
N ALA A 10 -12.27 7.28 -5.16
CA ALA A 10 -12.79 7.35 -3.80
C ALA A 10 -12.59 6.07 -2.98
N TYR A 11 -12.31 4.94 -3.63
CA TYR A 11 -11.98 3.68 -2.96
C TYR A 11 -10.57 3.69 -2.35
N MET A 12 -9.68 4.55 -2.87
CA MET A 12 -8.28 4.59 -2.48
C MET A 12 -8.10 5.25 -1.10
N GLY A 13 -7.40 4.56 -0.20
CA GLY A 13 -6.93 5.13 1.06
C GLY A 13 -5.55 5.77 0.91
N THR A 14 -5.07 6.40 1.98
CA THR A 14 -3.69 6.91 2.06
C THR A 14 -2.96 6.27 3.24
N TRP A 15 -1.63 6.29 3.20
CA TRP A 15 -0.78 5.81 4.29
C TRP A 15 -0.76 6.73 5.52
N ARG A 16 -1.36 7.93 5.44
CA ARG A 16 -1.49 8.87 6.56
C ARG A 16 -2.53 8.40 7.59
N GLN A 17 -2.23 7.30 8.27
CA GLN A 17 -3.08 6.67 9.27
C GLN A 17 -2.21 6.18 10.45
N THR A 18 -2.84 6.03 11.62
CA THR A 18 -2.22 5.31 12.74
C THR A 18 -2.30 3.80 12.51
N ASP A 19 -1.45 3.01 13.18
CA ASP A 19 -1.52 1.54 13.10
C ASP A 19 -2.94 1.01 13.34
N ASN A 20 -3.62 1.50 14.38
CA ASN A 20 -4.98 1.05 14.72
C ASN A 20 -6.00 1.46 13.64
N GLY A 21 -5.82 2.63 13.04
CA GLY A 21 -6.65 3.06 11.91
C GLY A 21 -6.46 2.14 10.71
N LEU A 22 -5.22 1.78 10.43
CA LEU A 22 -4.87 0.86 9.35
C LEU A 22 -5.40 -0.56 9.59
N GLU A 23 -5.40 -1.07 10.84
CA GLU A 23 -6.06 -2.34 11.19
C GLU A 23 -7.56 -2.32 10.84
N GLY A 24 -8.25 -1.22 11.17
CA GLY A 24 -9.66 -1.03 10.83
C GLY A 24 -9.89 -0.99 9.32
N THR A 25 -9.06 -0.22 8.60
CA THR A 25 -9.11 -0.15 7.13
C THR A 25 -8.87 -1.52 6.49
N ALA A 26 -7.88 -2.28 6.97
CA ALA A 26 -7.58 -3.62 6.46
C ALA A 26 -8.74 -4.60 6.72
N ALA A 27 -9.39 -4.52 7.89
CA ALA A 27 -10.57 -5.32 8.20
C ALA A 27 -11.76 -5.01 7.27
N LEU A 28 -11.99 -3.74 6.96
CA LEU A 28 -13.02 -3.31 6.00
C LEU A 28 -12.72 -3.78 4.56
N HIS A 29 -11.45 -4.05 4.25
CA HIS A 29 -10.98 -4.55 2.96
C HIS A 29 -10.65 -6.04 3.01
N SER A 30 -11.13 -6.79 4.02
CA SER A 30 -10.92 -8.23 4.05
C SER A 30 -11.58 -8.87 2.83
N ASP A 31 -10.82 -9.73 2.16
CA ASP A 31 -11.15 -10.39 0.91
C ASP A 31 -11.33 -9.45 -0.30
N LEU A 32 -10.87 -8.20 -0.16
CA LEU A 32 -10.83 -7.18 -1.21
C LEU A 32 -9.40 -6.63 -1.37
N LEU A 33 -9.17 -5.90 -2.46
CA LEU A 33 -7.91 -5.20 -2.71
C LEU A 33 -7.83 -3.97 -1.80
N LEU A 34 -6.80 -3.87 -0.96
CA LEU A 34 -6.53 -2.65 -0.19
C LEU A 34 -5.60 -1.74 -1.00
N ILE A 35 -6.03 -0.53 -1.38
CA ILE A 35 -5.17 0.42 -2.10
C ILE A 35 -4.79 1.57 -1.16
N LEU A 36 -3.48 1.78 -0.99
CA LEU A 36 -2.92 2.81 -0.13
C LEU A 36 -1.95 3.68 -0.92
N ASP A 37 -2.26 4.97 -1.05
CA ASP A 37 -1.44 5.93 -1.77
C ASP A 37 -0.48 6.69 -0.84
N GLU A 38 0.62 7.16 -1.43
CA GLU A 38 1.68 7.96 -0.81
C GLU A 38 2.37 7.30 0.40
N LEU A 39 3.17 6.25 0.15
CA LEU A 39 3.91 5.52 1.20
C LEU A 39 4.79 6.44 2.06
N SER A 40 5.29 7.55 1.51
CA SER A 40 6.07 8.56 2.22
C SER A 40 5.33 9.20 3.41
N GLN A 41 3.99 9.11 3.45
CA GLN A 41 3.18 9.63 4.56
C GLN A 41 3.13 8.69 5.78
N LEU A 42 3.63 7.46 5.64
CA LEU A 42 3.78 6.53 6.76
C LEU A 42 4.95 6.97 7.63
N ASP A 43 4.77 6.95 8.96
CA ASP A 43 5.87 7.20 9.89
C ASP A 43 7.00 6.18 9.65
N PRO A 44 8.23 6.63 9.31
CA PRO A 44 9.36 5.75 9.04
C PRO A 44 9.61 4.72 10.14
N ARG A 45 9.37 5.09 11.40
CA ARG A 45 9.57 4.22 12.57
C ARG A 45 8.62 3.02 12.57
N HIS A 46 7.48 3.12 11.90
CA HIS A 46 6.44 2.09 11.85
C HIS A 46 6.45 1.30 10.54
N ALA A 47 7.15 1.76 9.50
CA ALA A 47 7.19 1.16 8.16
C ALA A 47 7.35 -0.36 8.18
N GLY A 48 8.40 -0.83 8.88
CA GLY A 48 8.71 -2.25 8.95
C GLY A 48 7.67 -3.09 9.72
N GLN A 49 6.99 -2.52 10.72
CA GLN A 49 5.96 -3.23 11.48
C GLN A 49 4.66 -3.30 10.71
N VAL A 50 4.30 -2.22 10.01
CA VAL A 50 3.06 -2.13 9.24
C VAL A 50 3.04 -3.12 8.07
N ALA A 51 4.17 -3.32 7.40
CA ALA A 51 4.31 -4.37 6.38
C ALA A 51 3.99 -5.77 6.91
N TYR A 52 4.46 -6.08 8.13
CA TYR A 52 4.11 -7.34 8.78
C TYR A 52 2.65 -7.39 9.22
N LEU A 53 2.12 -6.30 9.78
CA LEU A 53 0.74 -6.20 10.24
C LEU A 53 -0.23 -6.52 9.10
N LEU A 54 -0.11 -5.85 7.96
CA LEU A 54 -0.99 -6.06 6.81
C LEU A 54 -0.89 -7.49 6.28
N ALA A 55 0.34 -8.00 6.11
CA ALA A 55 0.59 -9.33 5.57
C ALA A 55 0.19 -10.48 6.51
N ASN A 56 0.28 -10.28 7.83
CA ASN A 56 -0.08 -11.30 8.82
C ASN A 56 -1.60 -11.44 9.00
N GLY A 57 -2.38 -10.44 8.60
CA GLY A 57 -3.84 -10.56 8.59
C GLY A 57 -4.51 -10.45 9.96
N GLN A 58 -3.83 -9.91 10.97
CA GLN A 58 -4.34 -9.88 12.34
C GLN A 58 -3.97 -8.58 13.06
N GLY A 59 -4.95 -8.03 13.77
CA GLY A 59 -4.79 -6.85 14.60
C GLY A 59 -4.11 -7.14 15.94
N LYS A 60 -3.80 -6.08 16.68
CA LYS A 60 -3.17 -6.20 18.00
C LYS A 60 -4.16 -6.80 19.01
N GLY A 61 -3.75 -7.87 19.70
CA GLY A 61 -4.51 -8.42 20.82
C GLY A 61 -4.67 -7.40 21.94
N ARG A 62 -5.88 -7.32 22.52
CA ARG A 62 -6.22 -6.43 23.64
C ARG A 62 -6.92 -7.23 24.73
N ALA A 63 -6.77 -6.80 25.98
CA ALA A 63 -7.53 -7.34 27.10
C ALA A 63 -8.65 -6.38 27.53
N HIS A 64 -9.70 -6.93 28.12
CA HIS A 64 -10.68 -6.20 28.92
C HIS A 64 -10.05 -5.74 30.25
N ARG A 65 -10.75 -4.87 30.99
CA ARG A 65 -10.27 -4.39 32.31
C ARG A 65 -10.11 -5.51 33.33
N ASP A 66 -10.87 -6.59 33.18
CA ASP A 66 -10.80 -7.80 34.01
C ASP A 66 -9.67 -8.76 33.57
N GLY A 67 -8.86 -8.39 32.57
CA GLY A 67 -7.77 -9.19 32.04
C GLY A 67 -8.19 -10.25 31.03
N SER A 68 -9.49 -10.44 30.76
CA SER A 68 -9.96 -11.38 29.74
C SER A 68 -9.60 -10.89 28.32
N PRO A 69 -9.24 -11.79 27.38
CA PRO A 69 -8.88 -11.38 26.03
C PRO A 69 -10.10 -10.88 25.24
N ARG A 70 -9.92 -9.78 24.51
CA ARG A 70 -10.87 -9.32 23.49
C ARG A 70 -10.71 -10.13 22.21
N ALA A 71 -11.79 -10.23 21.44
CA ALA A 71 -11.74 -10.77 20.09
C ALA A 71 -10.72 -9.99 19.24
N ILE A 72 -9.86 -10.73 18.53
CA ILE A 72 -8.85 -10.16 17.65
C ILE A 72 -9.50 -9.93 16.29
N THR A 73 -9.35 -8.72 15.76
CA THR A 73 -9.74 -8.42 14.38
C THR A 73 -8.80 -9.13 13.41
N THR A 74 -9.34 -9.81 12.42
CA THR A 74 -8.57 -10.51 11.39
C THR A 74 -9.00 -10.07 10.00
N TRP A 75 -8.09 -10.14 9.04
CA TRP A 75 -8.36 -9.86 7.63
C TRP A 75 -7.48 -10.73 6.73
N ARG A 76 -7.88 -10.81 5.47
CA ARG A 76 -7.05 -11.36 4.39
C ARG A 76 -7.08 -10.37 3.25
N THR A 77 -5.96 -9.78 2.90
CA THR A 77 -5.93 -8.77 1.83
C THR A 77 -4.70 -8.93 0.95
N LEU A 78 -4.88 -8.61 -0.32
CA LEU A 78 -3.80 -8.16 -1.17
C LEU A 78 -3.81 -6.64 -1.08
N PHE A 79 -2.68 -6.01 -0.80
CA PHE A 79 -2.59 -4.55 -0.82
C PHE A 79 -1.69 -4.05 -1.93
N LEU A 80 -2.07 -2.91 -2.49
CA LEU A 80 -1.31 -2.17 -3.50
C LEU A 80 -0.91 -0.83 -2.90
N SER A 81 0.38 -0.54 -2.97
CA SER A 81 0.95 0.73 -2.53
C SER A 81 1.50 1.53 -3.72
N ALA A 82 1.48 2.85 -3.61
CA ALA A 82 2.19 3.75 -4.50
C ALA A 82 3.02 4.77 -3.69
N GLY A 83 4.10 5.26 -4.29
CA GLY A 83 5.01 6.23 -3.69
C GLY A 83 6.34 6.32 -4.44
N GLU A 84 7.08 7.39 -4.17
CA GLU A 84 8.41 7.62 -4.76
C GLU A 84 9.51 6.84 -4.04
N VAL A 85 9.26 6.46 -2.78
CA VAL A 85 10.18 5.70 -1.93
C VAL A 85 9.63 4.29 -1.69
N GLY A 86 10.53 3.30 -1.69
CA GLY A 86 10.17 1.93 -1.35
C GLY A 86 10.05 1.73 0.17
N LEU A 87 9.49 0.59 0.57
CA LEU A 87 9.40 0.23 1.99
C LEU A 87 10.78 0.16 2.66
N ALA A 88 11.77 -0.37 1.93
CA ALA A 88 13.13 -0.52 2.42
C ALA A 88 13.78 0.85 2.73
N ASP A 89 13.59 1.82 1.85
CA ASP A 89 14.12 3.18 2.02
C ASP A 89 13.50 3.83 3.25
N LEU A 90 12.19 3.71 3.41
CA LEU A 90 11.46 4.27 4.54
C LEU A 90 11.89 3.66 5.88
N VAL A 91 12.17 2.34 5.92
CA VAL A 91 12.73 1.68 7.12
C VAL A 91 14.14 2.19 7.43
N ASN A 92 14.96 2.41 6.41
CA ASN A 92 16.34 2.89 6.58
C ASN A 92 16.36 4.34 7.06
N GLU A 93 15.42 5.19 6.62
CA GLU A 93 15.29 6.58 7.06
C GLU A 93 15.15 6.71 8.58
N SER A 94 14.48 5.75 9.24
CA SER A 94 14.35 5.72 10.69
C SER A 94 15.56 5.11 11.43
N GLY A 95 16.65 4.78 10.72
CA GLY A 95 17.77 3.99 11.24
C GLY A 95 17.41 2.51 11.52
N GLY A 96 16.29 2.05 10.96
CA GLY A 96 15.85 0.66 11.07
C GLY A 96 16.70 -0.28 10.21
N LYS A 97 16.55 -1.59 10.44
CA LYS A 97 17.15 -2.62 9.60
C LYS A 97 16.06 -3.36 8.84
N VAL A 98 16.10 -3.26 7.51
CA VAL A 98 15.22 -4.03 6.62
C VAL A 98 15.48 -5.52 6.84
N ARG A 99 14.40 -6.27 7.07
CA ARG A 99 14.43 -7.73 7.23
C ARG A 99 13.99 -8.37 5.93
N ALA A 100 14.67 -9.44 5.51
CA ALA A 100 14.28 -10.20 4.31
C ALA A 100 12.80 -10.65 4.36
N GLY A 101 12.30 -10.97 5.55
CA GLY A 101 10.88 -11.31 5.75
C GLY A 101 9.89 -10.18 5.43
N GLN A 102 10.29 -8.91 5.47
CA GLN A 102 9.46 -7.77 5.05
C GLN A 102 9.44 -7.67 3.53
N GLN A 103 10.59 -7.84 2.87
CA GLN A 103 10.73 -7.71 1.42
C GLN A 103 10.02 -8.83 0.65
N VAL A 104 9.87 -10.03 1.23
CA VAL A 104 9.07 -11.09 0.60
C VAL A 104 7.55 -10.87 0.73
N ARG A 105 7.12 -9.95 1.61
CA ARG A 105 5.71 -9.60 1.82
C ARG A 105 5.29 -8.35 1.05
N VAL A 106 6.26 -7.47 0.76
CA VAL A 106 6.04 -6.22 0.02
C VAL A 106 7.03 -6.20 -1.13
N LEU A 107 6.52 -6.48 -2.33
CA LEU A 107 7.31 -6.48 -3.54
C LEU A 107 7.28 -5.08 -4.14
N ASP A 108 8.43 -4.40 -4.11
CA ASP A 108 8.59 -3.12 -4.79
C ASP A 108 8.74 -3.36 -6.30
N VAL A 109 7.89 -2.71 -7.10
CA VAL A 109 7.94 -2.76 -8.56
C VAL A 109 8.30 -1.38 -9.07
N ALA A 110 9.45 -1.25 -9.74
CA ALA A 110 9.88 0.00 -10.32
C ALA A 110 8.89 0.45 -11.42
N ALA A 111 8.51 1.73 -11.38
CA ALA A 111 7.63 2.33 -12.39
C ALA A 111 8.41 2.75 -13.67
N ASP A 112 9.33 1.90 -14.12
CA ASP A 112 10.13 2.07 -15.33
C ASP A 112 10.16 0.76 -16.11
N ALA A 113 9.61 0.79 -17.32
CA ALA A 113 9.58 -0.34 -18.24
C ALA A 113 10.90 -0.51 -19.03
N GLY A 114 11.91 0.33 -18.80
CA GLY A 114 13.23 0.24 -19.44
C GLY A 114 13.25 0.73 -20.90
N ALA A 115 12.14 1.30 -21.39
CA ALA A 115 12.02 1.82 -22.74
C ALA A 115 12.28 3.35 -22.83
N GLY A 116 12.62 4.00 -21.71
CA GLY A 116 12.73 5.47 -21.63
C GLY A 116 11.39 6.20 -21.71
N LEU A 117 10.28 5.50 -21.52
CA LEU A 117 8.90 6.01 -21.59
C LEU A 117 8.15 5.87 -20.25
N GLY A 118 8.90 5.75 -19.14
CA GLY A 118 8.34 5.50 -17.80
C GLY A 118 7.70 4.12 -17.71
N LEU A 119 6.49 4.04 -17.17
CA LEU A 119 5.74 2.78 -16.98
C LEU A 119 5.36 2.07 -18.31
N PHE A 120 5.53 2.72 -19.46
CA PHE A 120 5.07 2.20 -20.74
C PHE A 120 6.23 1.64 -21.57
N GLU A 121 6.03 0.49 -22.20
CA GLU A 121 6.97 -0.03 -23.21
C GLU A 121 6.69 0.56 -24.61
N ARG A 122 5.44 0.95 -24.86
CA ARG A 122 4.95 1.46 -26.14
C ARG A 122 3.89 2.51 -25.92
N LEU A 123 3.83 3.48 -26.83
CA LEU A 123 2.86 4.56 -26.82
C LEU A 123 2.08 4.60 -28.14
N PRO A 124 0.82 5.09 -28.12
CA PRO A 124 0.13 5.46 -29.35
C PRO A 124 0.93 6.48 -30.17
N ALA A 125 0.79 6.46 -31.49
CA ALA A 125 1.51 7.36 -32.38
C ALA A 125 1.21 8.83 -32.05
N GLY A 126 2.26 9.64 -31.90
CA GLY A 126 2.15 11.08 -31.62
C GLY A 126 1.76 11.44 -30.18
N VAL A 127 1.72 10.48 -29.26
CA VAL A 127 1.33 10.71 -27.86
C VAL A 127 2.55 10.56 -26.95
N THR A 128 2.74 11.48 -26.01
CA THR A 128 3.80 11.37 -24.98
C THR A 128 3.36 10.47 -23.83
N ALA A 129 4.32 9.94 -23.07
CA ALA A 129 4.02 9.10 -21.90
C ALA A 129 3.12 9.81 -20.87
N GLY A 130 3.36 11.11 -20.64
CA GLY A 130 2.53 11.93 -19.74
C GLY A 130 1.09 12.05 -20.24
N GLN A 131 0.90 12.38 -21.51
CA GLN A 131 -0.43 12.47 -22.12
C GLN A 131 -1.19 11.14 -22.05
N PHE A 132 -0.50 10.02 -22.28
CA PHE A 132 -1.11 8.70 -22.19
C PHE A 132 -1.50 8.34 -20.76
N SER A 133 -0.64 8.63 -19.77
CA SER A 133 -0.95 8.47 -18.35
C SER A 133 -2.19 9.26 -17.93
N ASP A 134 -2.29 10.52 -18.35
CA ASP A 134 -3.44 11.38 -18.04
C ASP A 134 -4.73 10.89 -18.70
N ALA A 135 -4.64 10.41 -19.96
CA ALA A 135 -5.77 9.80 -20.65
C ALA A 135 -6.28 8.54 -19.91
N LEU A 136 -5.36 7.67 -19.46
CA LEU A 136 -5.72 6.48 -18.66
C LEU A 136 -6.35 6.86 -17.33
N LYS A 137 -5.80 7.87 -16.63
CA LYS A 137 -6.38 8.38 -15.38
C LYS A 137 -7.79 8.91 -15.61
N HIS A 138 -8.04 9.63 -16.69
CA HIS A 138 -9.36 10.17 -17.02
C HIS A 138 -10.36 9.05 -17.32
N ALA A 139 -9.96 8.03 -18.08
CA ALA A 139 -10.81 6.88 -18.40
C ALA A 139 -11.16 5.99 -17.19
N CYS A 140 -10.39 6.09 -16.10
CA CYS A 140 -10.57 5.30 -14.87
C CYS A 140 -11.39 6.02 -13.78
N ARG A 141 -11.94 7.21 -14.07
CA ARG A 141 -12.76 7.97 -13.12
C ARG A 141 -14.17 7.39 -12.98
#